data_AF-A0A0F9DLN8-F1
#
_entry.id   AF-A0A0F9DLN8-F1
#
_cell.length_a   1.000
_cell.length_b   1.000
_cell.length_c   1.000
_cell.angle_alpha   90.00
_cell.angle_beta   90.00
_cell.angle_gamma   90.00
#
_symmetry.space_group_name_H-M   'P 1'
#
loop_
_entity.id
_entity.type
_entity.pdbx_description
1 polymer ?
#
loop_
_entity_poly.entity_id
_entity_poly.type
_entity_poly.pdbx_seq_one_letter_code
_entity_poly.pdbx_strand_id
1 'polypeptide(L)'
;MTEEESVYVARRVEGMPVPFLDSERRPCARCGAEVWVDPKARAYWMKYPIICAPNCLNELLEENPGPHTIKIPREILESLKEIMDAQKDDR
;
A
#
# COMPACT_ATOMS: atom_id res chain seq x y z
N MET A 1 15.33 17.72 -13.57
CA MET A 1 14.91 16.31 -13.58
C MET A 1 14.32 16.05 -12.22
N THR A 2 13.00 15.96 -12.10
CA THR A 2 12.33 15.64 -10.83
C THR A 2 12.51 14.15 -10.59
N GLU A 3 13.29 13.79 -9.58
CA GLU A 3 13.47 12.41 -9.16
C GLU A 3 12.12 11.88 -8.67
N GLU A 4 11.52 10.94 -9.39
CA GLU A 4 10.27 10.30 -8.99
C GLU A 4 10.55 9.35 -7.81
N GLU A 5 10.26 9.78 -6.57
CA GLU A 5 10.38 8.91 -5.39
C GLU A 5 9.19 7.92 -5.33
N SER A 6 9.50 6.62 -5.30
CA SER A 6 8.49 5.54 -5.22
C SER A 6 8.38 5.01 -3.79
N VAL A 7 7.15 4.83 -3.29
CA VAL A 7 6.86 4.35 -1.94
C VAL A 7 5.93 3.13 -1.95
N TYR A 8 5.99 2.29 -0.93
CA TYR A 8 5.04 1.20 -0.72
C TYR A 8 3.98 1.62 0.31
N VAL A 9 2.70 1.67 -0.09
CA VAL A 9 1.62 2.13 0.79
C VAL A 9 0.96 0.95 1.49
N ALA A 10 0.85 1.03 2.81
CA ALA A 10 0.30 0.00 3.67
C ALA A 10 -0.68 0.57 4.70
N ARG A 11 -1.66 -0.22 5.16
CA ARG A 11 -2.64 0.25 6.15
C ARG A 11 -2.14 0.03 7.58
N ARG A 12 -2.45 0.98 8.47
CA ARG A 12 -2.14 0.87 9.90
C ARG A 12 -2.84 -0.31 10.55
N VAL A 13 -2.16 -0.95 11.50
CA VAL A 13 -2.71 -2.04 12.31
C VAL A 13 -3.88 -1.53 13.17
N GLU A 14 -3.77 -0.32 13.72
CA GLU A 14 -4.80 0.29 14.57
C GLU A 14 -6.18 0.37 13.89
N GLY A 15 -6.23 0.58 12.57
CA GLY A 15 -7.48 0.66 11.81
C GLY A 15 -8.02 -0.69 11.31
N MET A 16 -7.25 -1.77 11.44
CA MET A 16 -7.64 -3.14 11.09
C MET A 16 -6.88 -4.12 12.00
N PRO A 17 -7.38 -4.42 13.21
CA PRO A 17 -6.66 -5.26 14.18
C PRO A 17 -6.62 -6.73 13.78
N VAL A 18 -7.51 -7.18 12.87
CA VAL A 18 -7.55 -8.54 12.35
C VAL A 18 -6.63 -8.62 11.13
N PRO A 19 -5.53 -9.42 11.17
CA PRO A 19 -4.68 -9.58 10.00
C PRO A 19 -5.46 -10.27 8.88
N PHE A 20 -5.25 -9.83 7.64
CA PHE A 20 -5.49 -10.73 6.50
C PHE A 20 -4.56 -11.93 6.71
N LEU A 21 -5.06 -13.16 6.50
CA LEU A 21 -4.27 -14.40 6.64
C LEU A 21 -2.87 -14.17 6.02
N ASP A 22 -1.82 -14.43 6.81
CA ASP A 22 -0.40 -14.26 6.45
C ASP A 22 0.16 -12.82 6.37
N SER A 23 -0.42 -11.82 7.02
CA SER A 23 0.17 -10.45 7.04
C SER A 23 1.35 -10.29 8.02
N GLU A 24 2.40 -9.55 7.62
CA GLU A 24 3.52 -9.14 8.48
C GLU A 24 3.34 -7.71 9.01
N ARG A 25 3.87 -7.44 10.21
CA ARG A 25 3.92 -6.07 10.77
C ARG A 25 5.24 -5.40 10.42
N ARG A 26 5.17 -4.18 9.88
CA ARG A 26 6.34 -3.35 9.60
C ARG A 26 6.12 -1.91 10.07
N PRO A 27 7.19 -1.17 10.41
CA PRO A 27 7.08 0.23 10.75
C PRO A 27 6.93 1.09 9.50
N CYS A 28 6.10 2.13 9.58
CA CYS A 28 6.11 3.21 8.61
C CYS A 28 7.44 3.98 8.68
N ALA A 29 8.07 4.21 7.54
CA ALA A 29 9.35 4.93 7.44
C ALA A 29 9.26 6.40 7.87
N ARG A 30 8.07 7.02 7.83
CA ARG A 30 7.87 8.45 8.19
C ARG A 30 7.50 8.66 9.65
N CYS A 31 6.53 7.91 10.18
CA CYS A 31 5.99 8.13 11.54
C CYS A 31 6.23 6.98 12.52
N GLY A 32 6.81 5.85 12.07
CA GLY A 32 7.05 4.68 12.91
C GLY A 32 5.83 3.82 13.25
N ALA A 33 4.62 4.23 12.86
CA ALA A 33 3.40 3.46 13.13
C ALA A 33 3.44 2.06 12.51
N GLU A 34 2.90 1.07 13.22
CA GLU A 34 2.78 -0.30 12.71
C GLU A 34 1.76 -0.38 11.57
N VAL A 35 2.17 -1.01 10.47
CA VAL A 35 1.32 -1.30 9.31
C VAL A 35 1.37 -2.78 8.95
N TRP A 36 0.30 -3.25 8.30
CA TRP A 36 0.25 -4.58 7.71
C TRP A 36 0.85 -4.58 6.31
N VAL A 37 1.78 -5.50 6.05
CA VAL A 37 2.33 -5.76 4.71
C VAL A 37 2.09 -7.21 4.31
N ASP A 38 1.92 -7.42 3.01
CA ASP A 38 1.77 -8.76 2.42
C ASP A 38 3.17 -9.37 2.18
N PRO A 39 3.49 -10.56 2.72
CA PRO A 39 4.75 -11.26 2.43
C PRO A 39 4.95 -11.57 0.95
N LYS A 40 3.88 -11.75 0.17
CA LYS A 40 3.96 -11.94 -1.28
C LYS A 40 4.48 -10.69 -1.99
N ALA A 41 4.26 -9.52 -1.41
CA ALA A 41 4.77 -8.24 -1.90
C ALA A 41 6.18 -7.89 -1.36
N ARG A 42 6.89 -8.84 -0.74
CA ARG A 42 8.21 -8.61 -0.09
C ARG A 42 9.26 -7.98 -0.99
N ALA A 43 9.30 -8.38 -2.26
CA ALA A 43 10.22 -7.77 -3.23
C ALA A 43 10.02 -6.25 -3.38
N TYR A 44 8.81 -5.75 -3.13
CA TYR A 44 8.45 -4.34 -3.26
C TYR A 44 8.70 -3.56 -1.97
N TRP A 45 8.14 -4.01 -0.84
CA TRP A 45 8.28 -3.26 0.43
C TRP A 45 9.68 -3.35 1.06
N MET A 46 10.54 -4.28 0.60
CA MET A 46 11.96 -4.24 0.92
C MET A 46 12.76 -3.25 0.05
N LYS A 47 12.25 -2.90 -1.12
CA LYS A 47 12.92 -2.00 -2.08
C LYS A 47 12.52 -0.54 -1.89
N TYR A 48 11.29 -0.29 -1.48
CA TYR A 48 10.72 1.06 -1.33
C TYR A 48 10.36 1.35 0.13
N PRO A 49 10.51 2.61 0.59
CA PRO A 49 10.09 2.99 1.93
C PRO A 49 8.58 2.76 2.13
N ILE A 50 8.22 2.22 3.29
CA ILE A 50 6.84 1.90 3.63
C ILE A 50 6.15 3.12 4.23
N ILE A 51 5.02 3.55 3.64
CA ILE A 51 4.23 4.70 4.10
C ILE A 51 2.86 4.23 4.57
N CYS A 52 2.43 4.69 5.75
CA CYS A 52 1.13 4.33 6.28
C CYS A 52 0.01 5.17 5.66
N ALA A 53 -1.08 4.50 5.28
CA ALA A 53 -2.35 5.13 4.97
C ALA A 53 -3.30 5.08 6.19
N PRO A 54 -4.14 6.11 6.41
CA PRO A 54 -4.27 7.31 5.56
C PRO A 54 -3.29 8.44 5.90
N ASN A 55 -2.79 8.56 7.13
CA ASN A 55 -2.08 9.78 7.60
C ASN A 55 -0.90 10.21 6.73
N CYS A 56 0.20 9.46 6.74
CA CYS A 56 1.41 9.86 6.02
C CYS A 56 1.22 9.92 4.50
N LEU A 57 0.29 9.12 3.96
CA LEU A 57 -0.11 9.23 2.56
C LEU A 57 -0.78 10.57 2.29
N ASN A 58 -1.77 10.96 3.09
CA ASN A 58 -2.47 12.23 2.92
C ASN A 58 -1.52 13.42 3.06
N GLU A 59 -0.60 13.39 4.03
CA GLU A 59 0.42 14.43 4.18
C GLU A 59 1.26 14.58 2.89
N LEU A 60 1.70 13.47 2.29
CA LEU A 60 2.43 13.50 1.00
C LEU A 60 1.59 14.08 -0.15
N LEU A 61 0.29 13.78 -0.16
CA LEU A 61 -0.64 14.30 -1.17
C LEU A 61 -0.96 15.79 -0.96
N GLU A 62 -1.02 16.26 0.29
CA GLU A 62 -1.22 17.66 0.64
C GLU A 62 0.02 18.51 0.36
N GLU A 63 1.22 17.96 0.60
CA GLU A 63 2.50 18.59 0.24
C GLU A 63 2.65 18.79 -1.28
N ASN A 64 1.90 18.03 -2.09
CA ASN A 64 1.96 18.12 -3.55
C ASN A 64 0.58 17.83 -4.18
N PRO A 65 -0.33 18.82 -4.29
CA PRO A 65 -1.74 18.61 -4.67
C PRO A 65 -1.97 18.27 -6.15
N GLY A 66 -0.93 17.91 -6.90
CA GLY A 66 -1.02 17.51 -8.31
C GLY A 66 -1.58 16.08 -8.50
N PRO A 67 -1.94 15.69 -9.74
CA PRO A 67 -2.33 14.31 -10.03
C PRO A 67 -1.16 13.35 -9.80
N HIS A 68 -1.29 12.47 -8.81
CA HIS A 68 -0.30 11.43 -8.52
C HIS A 68 -0.56 10.19 -9.36
N THR A 69 0.43 9.79 -10.16
CA THR A 69 0.35 8.54 -10.93
C THR A 69 1.01 7.42 -10.12
N ILE A 70 0.22 6.62 -9.42
CA ILE A 70 0.73 5.44 -8.71
C ILE A 70 0.95 4.33 -9.75
N LYS A 71 2.20 3.96 -10.02
CA LYS A 71 2.54 2.83 -10.90
C LYS A 71 2.24 1.54 -10.15
N ILE A 72 1.06 0.97 -10.40
CA ILE A 72 0.68 -0.34 -9.88
C ILE A 72 1.31 -1.41 -10.78
N PRO A 73 2.12 -2.35 -10.23
CA PRO A 73 2.62 -3.50 -10.99
C PRO A 73 1.47 -4.29 -11.63
N ARG A 74 1.69 -4.76 -12.86
CA ARG A 74 0.67 -5.48 -13.65
C ARG A 74 0.08 -6.69 -12.92
N GLU A 75 0.92 -7.39 -12.16
CA GLU A 75 0.54 -8.56 -11.36
C GLU A 75 -0.52 -8.21 -10.31
N ILE A 76 -0.39 -7.05 -9.66
CA ILE A 76 -1.35 -6.56 -8.66
C ILE A 76 -2.68 -6.18 -9.35
N LEU A 77 -2.61 -5.58 -10.55
CA LEU A 77 -3.81 -5.27 -11.33
C LEU A 77 -4.57 -6.54 -11.74
N GLU A 78 -3.85 -7.61 -12.11
CA GLU A 78 -4.46 -8.89 -12.45
C GLU A 78 -5.13 -9.53 -11.23
N SER A 79 -4.47 -9.56 -10.07
CA SER A 79 -5.09 -10.05 -8.83
C SER A 79 -6.30 -9.22 -8.38
N LEU A 80 -6.25 -7.90 -8.53
CA LEU A 80 -7.42 -7.03 -8.24
C LEU A 80 -8.59 -7.32 -9.16
N LYS A 81 -8.32 -7.64 -10.43
CA LYS A 81 -9.33 -8.00 -11.41
C LYS A 81 -10.00 -9.33 -11.05
N GLU A 82 -9.22 -10.33 -10.65
CA GLU A 82 -9.74 -11.62 -10.18
C GLU A 82 -10.68 -11.44 -8.97
N ILE A 83 -10.33 -10.58 -8.02
CA ILE A 83 -11.17 -10.27 -6.86
C ILE A 83 -12.47 -9.55 -7.28
N MET A 84 -12.40 -8.61 -8.23
CA MET A 84 -13.57 -7.90 -8.75
C MET A 84 -14.52 -8.80 -9.54
N ASP A 85 -13.98 -9.71 -10.36
CA ASP A 85 -14.77 -10.68 -11.10
C ASP A 85 -15.43 -11.70 -10.15
N ALA A 86 -14.72 -12.13 -9.10
CA ALA A 86 -15.28 -12.99 -8.06
C ALA A 86 -16.43 -12.34 -7.26
N GLN A 87 -16.43 -11.01 -7.08
CA GLN A 87 -17.54 -10.29 -6.45
C GLN A 87 -18.74 -10.02 -7.38
N LYS A 88 -18.60 -10.20 -8.70
CA LYS A 88 -19.70 -10.07 -9.65
C LYS A 88 -20.51 -11.34 -9.83
N ASP A 89 -19.92 -12.50 -9.53
CA ASP A 89 -20.55 -13.82 -9.71
C ASP A 89 -21.50 -14.20 -8.56
N ASP A 90 -21.46 -13.47 -7.44
CA ASP A 90 -22.31 -13.68 -6.25
C ASP A 90 -23.62 -12.83 -6.27
N ARG A 91 -24.03 -12.28 -7.44
CA ARG A 91 -25.22 -11.42 -7.55
C ARG A 91 -26.23 -11.87 -8.60
#